data_AF-A0AAP0KF15-F1
#
_entry.id   AF-A0AAP0KF15-F1
#
_cell.length_a   1.000
_cell.length_b   1.000
_cell.length_c   1.000
_cell.angle_alpha   90.00
_cell.angle_beta   90.00
_cell.angle_gamma   90.00
#
_symmetry.space_group_name_H-M   'P 1'
#
loop_
_entity.id
_entity.type
_entity.pdbx_description
1 polymer ?
#
loop_
_entity_poly.entity_id
_entity_poly.type
_entity_poly.pdbx_seq_one_letter_code
_entity_poly.pdbx_strand_id
1 'polypeptide(L)'
;MNVIAVPSLQALADRYDIADSVLHSLLEFQPEHWGLPAFEDWMGNALMIEPLYAKGQIHEGLLYADADDQNALPDQISGVFFGWAKLDRHRVSKVVVSIEWRHDSCTMKRIIKPCLIGKLNKDANGQRLELLLVGYIKELSRKENASKELYISEEEKFVASEALDLPIFSQHMNNNLLTDALVLEDGAVPCELSNSCHVNNVLA
;
A
#
# COMPACT_ATOMS: atom_id res chain seq x y z
N MET A 1 15.70 -27.15 -19.49
CA MET A 1 15.68 -26.50 -18.16
C MET A 1 15.04 -25.16 -18.42
N ASN A 2 13.99 -24.84 -17.68
CA ASN A 2 13.32 -23.57 -17.86
C ASN A 2 13.82 -22.59 -16.80
N VAL A 3 14.02 -21.34 -17.19
CA VAL A 3 14.60 -20.27 -16.40
C VAL A 3 13.61 -19.13 -16.31
N ILE A 4 13.33 -18.70 -15.09
CA ILE A 4 12.50 -17.53 -14.80
C ILE A 4 13.39 -16.49 -14.15
N ALA A 5 13.32 -15.26 -14.65
CA ALA A 5 13.99 -14.13 -14.05
C ALA A 5 12.98 -13.25 -13.31
N VAL A 6 13.37 -12.80 -12.12
CA VAL A 6 12.65 -11.74 -11.39
C VAL A 6 13.66 -10.61 -11.15
N PRO A 7 13.72 -9.61 -12.04
CA PRO A 7 14.70 -8.52 -11.93
C PRO A 7 14.53 -7.77 -10.62
N SER A 8 15.63 -7.54 -9.89
CA SER A 8 15.60 -6.69 -8.68
C SER A 8 15.30 -5.23 -9.00
N LEU A 9 15.70 -4.78 -10.19
CA LEU A 9 15.43 -3.45 -10.72
C LEU A 9 14.60 -3.58 -11.98
N GLN A 10 13.36 -3.10 -11.93
CA GLN A 10 12.42 -3.21 -13.05
C GLN A 10 12.86 -2.40 -14.27
N ALA A 11 13.63 -1.33 -14.06
CA ALA A 11 14.28 -0.59 -15.14
C ALA A 11 15.31 -1.42 -15.93
N LEU A 12 15.71 -2.59 -15.43
CA LEU A 12 16.66 -3.50 -16.08
C LEU A 12 16.01 -4.79 -16.57
N ALA A 13 14.67 -4.88 -16.59
CA ALA A 13 13.96 -6.09 -16.98
C ALA A 13 14.33 -6.59 -18.39
N ASP A 14 14.55 -5.66 -19.32
CA ASP A 14 14.98 -5.95 -20.72
C ASP A 14 16.40 -6.53 -20.83
N ARG A 15 17.12 -6.71 -19.71
CA ARG A 15 18.44 -7.38 -19.71
C ARG A 15 18.35 -8.89 -19.48
N TYR A 16 17.15 -9.40 -19.24
CA TYR A 16 16.92 -10.81 -18.89
C TYR A 16 16.34 -11.63 -20.05
N ASP A 17 16.55 -11.20 -21.30
CA ASP A 17 16.07 -11.82 -22.55
C ASP A 17 16.47 -13.29 -22.74
N ILE A 18 17.44 -13.79 -21.96
CA ILE A 18 17.88 -15.19 -21.99
C ILE A 18 16.91 -16.10 -21.22
N ALA A 19 16.10 -15.56 -20.31
CA ALA A 19 15.13 -16.32 -19.53
C ALA A 19 13.90 -16.69 -20.37
N ASP A 20 13.28 -17.84 -20.07
CA ASP A 20 12.03 -18.26 -20.72
C ASP A 20 10.84 -17.38 -20.30
N SER A 21 10.93 -16.75 -19.13
CA SER A 21 9.95 -15.79 -18.62
C SER A 21 10.60 -14.77 -17.69
N VAL A 22 10.12 -13.52 -17.75
CA VAL A 22 10.54 -12.43 -16.86
C VAL A 22 9.31 -11.95 -16.09
N LEU A 23 9.32 -12.09 -14.77
CA LEU A 23 8.25 -11.63 -13.88
C LEU A 23 8.61 -10.28 -13.24
N HIS A 24 7.59 -9.48 -12.91
CA HIS A 24 7.80 -8.21 -12.23
C HIS A 24 7.85 -8.38 -10.71
N SER A 25 7.20 -9.43 -10.21
CA SER A 25 7.24 -9.83 -8.81
C SER A 25 7.36 -11.33 -8.67
N LEU A 26 7.98 -11.78 -7.59
CA LEU A 26 7.97 -13.20 -7.24
C LEU A 26 6.55 -13.69 -6.92
N LEU A 27 5.66 -12.80 -6.48
CA LEU A 27 4.26 -13.12 -6.17
C LEU A 27 3.44 -13.48 -7.43
N GLU A 28 3.92 -13.12 -8.62
CA GLU A 28 3.30 -13.48 -9.90
C GLU A 28 3.61 -14.95 -10.27
N PHE A 29 4.55 -15.59 -9.59
CA PHE A 29 4.98 -16.94 -9.92
C PHE A 29 3.88 -17.97 -9.62
N GLN A 30 3.43 -18.66 -10.67
CA GLN A 30 2.47 -19.77 -10.60
C GLN A 30 3.18 -21.09 -10.90
N PRO A 31 3.54 -21.87 -9.86
CA PRO A 31 4.33 -23.10 -10.01
C PRO A 31 3.71 -24.12 -10.98
N GLU A 32 2.39 -24.17 -11.06
CA GLU A 32 1.60 -25.13 -11.83
C GLU A 32 1.88 -25.04 -13.34
N HIS A 33 2.16 -23.82 -13.83
CA HIS A 33 2.59 -23.61 -15.22
C HIS A 33 3.91 -24.28 -15.57
N TRP A 34 4.65 -24.72 -14.55
CA TRP A 34 5.95 -25.37 -14.66
C TRP A 34 5.93 -26.83 -14.19
N GLY A 35 4.73 -27.39 -13.99
CA GLY A 35 4.56 -28.77 -13.50
C GLY A 35 4.92 -28.95 -12.01
N LEU A 36 5.01 -27.85 -11.26
CA LEU A 36 5.20 -27.86 -9.82
C LEU A 36 3.83 -27.79 -9.11
N PRO A 37 3.73 -28.27 -7.86
CA PRO A 37 2.51 -28.13 -7.09
C PRO A 37 2.21 -26.66 -6.76
N ALA A 38 0.91 -26.34 -6.66
CA ALA A 38 0.41 -25.06 -6.18
C ALA A 38 0.94 -24.72 -4.79
N PHE A 39 1.05 -23.43 -4.47
CA PHE A 39 1.30 -23.02 -3.09
C PHE A 39 0.06 -23.23 -2.22
N GLU A 40 0.26 -23.73 -1.00
CA GLU A 40 -0.82 -24.04 -0.04
C GLU A 40 -1.06 -22.93 1.00
N ASP A 41 -0.34 -21.82 0.90
CA ASP A 41 -0.36 -20.68 1.82
C ASP A 41 -1.46 -19.64 1.53
N TRP A 42 -2.19 -19.81 0.43
CA TRP A 42 -3.33 -18.99 0.05
C TRP A 42 -4.53 -19.26 0.96
N MET A 43 -5.11 -18.20 1.52
CA MET A 43 -6.34 -18.27 2.31
C MET A 43 -7.42 -17.39 1.70
N GLY A 44 -8.52 -18.01 1.25
CA GLY A 44 -9.65 -17.28 0.67
C GLY A 44 -9.29 -16.48 -0.59
N ASN A 45 -8.44 -17.06 -1.46
CA ASN A 45 -7.90 -16.39 -2.67
C ASN A 45 -7.02 -15.16 -2.37
N ALA A 46 -6.46 -15.09 -1.17
CA ALA A 46 -5.51 -14.07 -0.76
C ALA A 46 -4.26 -14.69 -0.14
N LEU A 47 -3.11 -14.17 -0.53
CA LEU A 47 -1.82 -14.51 0.05
C LEU A 47 -1.42 -13.45 1.08
N MET A 48 -1.05 -13.88 2.28
CA MET A 48 -0.48 -13.00 3.30
C MET A 48 0.97 -12.67 2.96
N ILE A 49 1.32 -11.40 3.09
CA ILE A 49 2.68 -10.91 2.83
C ILE A 49 3.22 -10.19 4.05
N GLU A 50 4.54 -10.00 4.07
CA GLU A 50 5.14 -9.05 5.01
C GLU A 50 4.53 -7.65 4.77
N PRO A 51 4.05 -6.94 5.82
CA PRO A 51 3.37 -5.68 5.62
C PRO A 51 4.24 -4.64 4.92
N LEU A 52 3.69 -4.04 3.87
CA LEU A 52 4.37 -3.00 3.10
C LEU A 52 3.69 -1.66 3.33
N TYR A 53 4.49 -0.62 3.55
CA TYR A 53 3.99 0.73 3.79
C TYR A 53 4.22 1.62 2.57
N ALA A 54 3.27 2.50 2.28
CA ALA A 54 3.45 3.56 1.30
C ALA A 54 2.67 4.80 1.73
N LYS A 55 3.25 5.97 1.53
CA LYS A 55 2.58 7.25 1.77
C LYS A 55 2.80 8.20 0.60
N GLY A 56 1.85 9.10 0.39
CA GLY A 56 1.97 10.09 -0.68
C GLY A 56 0.70 10.89 -0.92
N GLN A 57 0.69 11.66 -2.01
CA GLN A 57 -0.48 12.42 -2.42
C GLN A 57 -1.28 11.65 -3.49
N ILE A 58 -2.60 11.70 -3.38
CA ILE A 58 -3.48 11.20 -4.44
C ILE A 58 -3.62 12.30 -5.50
N HIS A 59 -3.30 11.99 -6.75
CA HIS A 59 -3.62 12.85 -7.88
C HIS A 59 -4.27 12.02 -8.99
N GLU A 60 -5.45 12.43 -9.45
CA GLU A 60 -6.23 11.72 -10.49
C GLU A 60 -6.47 10.22 -10.18
N GLY A 61 -6.65 9.90 -8.89
CA GLY A 61 -6.87 8.52 -8.44
C GLY A 61 -5.61 7.65 -8.39
N LEU A 62 -4.43 8.21 -8.66
CA LEU A 62 -3.14 7.56 -8.49
C LEU A 62 -2.44 8.08 -7.23
N LEU A 63 -1.74 7.19 -6.53
CA LEU A 63 -0.86 7.56 -5.44
C LEU A 63 0.52 7.89 -5.99
N TYR A 64 0.97 9.11 -5.71
CA TYR A 64 2.34 9.56 -5.95
C TYR A 64 3.10 9.42 -4.63
N ALA A 65 3.81 8.31 -4.50
CA ALA A 65 4.52 7.97 -3.28
C ALA A 65 5.68 8.95 -3.01
N ASP A 66 5.91 9.25 -1.73
CA ASP A 66 7.02 10.10 -1.29
C ASP A 66 8.37 9.42 -1.62
N ALA A 67 9.25 10.14 -2.33
CA ALA A 67 10.51 9.58 -2.82
C ALA A 67 11.58 9.35 -1.72
N ASP A 68 11.41 9.94 -0.54
CA ASP A 68 12.38 9.94 0.57
C ASP A 68 11.97 9.04 1.75
N ASP A 69 11.02 8.13 1.53
CA ASP A 69 10.60 7.21 2.59
C ASP A 69 11.56 6.02 2.70
N GLN A 70 12.17 5.83 3.87
CA GLN A 70 12.97 4.63 4.17
C GLN A 70 12.13 3.35 4.08
N ASN A 71 10.81 3.47 4.17
CA ASN A 71 9.84 2.39 4.02
C ASN A 71 9.28 2.30 2.58
N ALA A 72 9.96 2.87 1.59
CA ALA A 72 9.52 2.81 0.20
C ALA A 72 9.29 1.36 -0.25
N LEU A 73 8.19 1.15 -0.97
CA LEU A 73 7.85 -0.14 -1.57
C LEU A 73 9.02 -0.69 -2.41
N PRO A 74 9.40 -1.97 -2.26
CA PRO A 74 10.45 -2.58 -3.07
C PRO A 74 10.17 -2.50 -4.58
N ASP A 75 11.23 -2.54 -5.38
CA ASP A 75 11.08 -2.45 -6.84
C ASP A 75 10.37 -3.65 -7.46
N GLN A 76 10.46 -4.81 -6.81
CA GLN A 76 9.88 -6.08 -7.25
C GLN A 76 8.41 -6.25 -6.84
N ILE A 77 7.72 -5.17 -6.49
CA ILE A 77 6.29 -5.19 -6.15
C ILE A 77 5.48 -4.85 -7.40
N SER A 78 4.67 -5.80 -7.85
CA SER A 78 3.74 -5.70 -8.98
C SER A 78 2.57 -6.64 -8.76
N GLY A 79 1.36 -6.23 -9.16
CA GLY A 79 0.14 -7.02 -8.95
C GLY A 79 -0.99 -6.26 -8.26
N VAL A 80 -1.98 -7.02 -7.79
CA VAL A 80 -3.12 -6.53 -7.01
C VAL A 80 -2.91 -6.90 -5.54
N PHE A 81 -2.82 -5.87 -4.70
CA PHE A 81 -2.62 -5.96 -3.27
C PHE A 81 -3.85 -5.47 -2.52
N PHE A 82 -3.93 -5.78 -1.24
CA PHE A 82 -4.96 -5.24 -0.37
C PHE A 82 -4.43 -4.94 1.03
N GLY A 83 -5.18 -4.11 1.74
CA GLY A 83 -4.86 -3.73 3.10
C GLY A 83 -5.68 -2.57 3.60
N TRP A 84 -5.01 -1.67 4.29
CA TRP A 84 -5.62 -0.56 5.01
C TRP A 84 -5.14 0.77 4.45
N ALA A 85 -6.05 1.72 4.35
CA ALA A 85 -5.82 3.07 3.88
C ALA A 85 -6.28 4.07 4.93
N LYS A 86 -5.43 5.05 5.23
CA LYS A 86 -5.77 6.21 6.05
C LYS A 86 -5.61 7.46 5.19
N LEU A 87 -6.66 8.26 5.13
CA LEU A 87 -6.71 9.48 4.34
C LEU A 87 -6.77 10.66 5.31
N ASP A 88 -5.68 11.43 5.46
CA ASP A 88 -5.52 12.55 6.41
C ASP A 88 -6.37 12.46 7.69
N ARG A 89 -7.59 13.04 7.69
CA ARG A 89 -8.51 13.16 8.84
C ARG A 89 -9.58 12.06 8.93
N HIS A 90 -9.54 11.06 8.05
CA HIS A 90 -10.57 10.04 7.95
C HIS A 90 -10.18 8.77 8.71
N ARG A 91 -11.21 7.98 9.05
CA ARG A 91 -11.01 6.65 9.61
C ARG A 91 -10.28 5.75 8.61
N VAL A 92 -9.48 4.84 9.17
CA VAL A 92 -8.87 3.76 8.40
C VAL A 92 -9.95 2.97 7.67
N SER A 93 -9.75 2.74 6.38
CA SER A 93 -10.67 2.04 5.48
C SER A 93 -9.95 0.89 4.80
N LYS A 94 -10.69 -0.15 4.42
CA LYS A 94 -10.16 -1.24 3.58
C LYS A 94 -9.84 -0.71 2.18
N VAL A 95 -8.78 -1.21 1.56
CA VAL A 95 -8.34 -0.77 0.23
C VAL A 95 -7.81 -1.94 -0.60
N VAL A 96 -8.07 -1.88 -1.90
CA VAL A 96 -7.38 -2.69 -2.92
C VAL A 96 -6.46 -1.77 -3.70
N VAL A 97 -5.25 -2.20 -4.00
CA VAL A 97 -4.24 -1.39 -4.67
C VAL A 97 -3.65 -2.17 -5.82
N SER A 98 -3.76 -1.64 -7.04
CA SER A 98 -3.01 -2.18 -8.18
C SER A 98 -1.68 -1.44 -8.31
N ILE A 99 -0.58 -2.18 -8.37
CA ILE A 99 0.78 -1.67 -8.53
C ILE A 99 1.34 -2.22 -9.83
N GLU A 100 1.73 -1.35 -10.74
CA GLU A 100 2.37 -1.72 -12.01
C GLU A 100 3.60 -0.86 -12.30
N TRP A 101 4.42 -1.34 -13.23
CA TRP A 101 5.47 -0.57 -13.84
C TRP A 101 5.10 -0.17 -15.26
N ARG A 102 5.20 1.13 -15.54
CA ARG A 102 4.94 1.70 -16.86
C ARG A 102 6.21 2.31 -17.41
N HIS A 103 6.56 1.91 -18.62
CA HIS A 103 7.63 2.54 -19.37
C HIS A 103 7.11 3.87 -19.94
N ASP A 104 7.62 4.99 -19.44
CA ASP A 104 7.51 6.29 -20.11
C ASP A 104 8.77 6.49 -20.97
N SER A 105 8.70 7.38 -21.96
CA SER A 105 9.69 7.68 -23.00
C SER A 105 11.18 7.60 -22.61
N CYS A 106 11.56 7.86 -21.35
CA CYS A 106 12.94 7.72 -20.86
C CYS A 106 13.08 7.05 -19.47
N THR A 107 11.99 6.68 -18.79
CA THR A 107 12.03 6.23 -17.40
C THR A 107 10.97 5.18 -17.08
N MET A 108 11.35 4.17 -16.31
CA MET A 108 10.41 3.19 -15.76
C MET A 108 9.74 3.81 -14.53
N LYS A 109 8.43 4.05 -14.60
CA LYS A 109 7.66 4.70 -13.55
C LYS A 109 6.71 3.72 -12.90
N ARG A 110 6.73 3.65 -11.57
CA ARG A 110 5.75 2.89 -10.80
C ARG A 110 4.42 3.63 -10.74
N ILE A 111 3.33 2.92 -11.00
CA ILE A 111 1.96 3.42 -10.93
C ILE A 111 1.26 2.67 -9.81
N ILE A 112 0.77 3.40 -8.82
CA ILE A 112 0.04 2.85 -7.67
C ILE A 112 -1.38 3.41 -7.73
N LYS A 113 -2.39 2.56 -7.94
CA LYS A 113 -3.79 2.97 -8.04
C LYS A 113 -4.59 2.36 -6.87
N PRO A 114 -4.86 3.13 -5.80
CA PRO A 114 -5.68 2.68 -4.70
C PRO A 114 -7.18 2.76 -5.05
N CYS A 115 -7.93 1.78 -4.56
CA CYS A 115 -9.39 1.71 -4.65
C CYS A 115 -9.95 1.38 -3.25
N LEU A 116 -10.50 2.39 -2.58
CA LEU A 116 -11.10 2.24 -1.27
C LEU A 116 -12.35 1.35 -1.36
N ILE A 117 -12.46 0.38 -0.45
CA ILE A 117 -13.63 -0.49 -0.33
C ILE A 117 -14.63 0.19 0.60
N GLY A 118 -15.85 0.44 0.12
CA GLY A 118 -16.92 1.08 0.89
C GLY A 118 -17.32 2.45 0.34
N LYS A 119 -17.78 3.37 1.20
CA LYS A 119 -18.23 4.70 0.78
C LYS A 119 -17.06 5.51 0.23
N LEU A 120 -17.01 5.60 -1.10
CA LEU A 120 -16.04 6.39 -1.85
C LEU A 120 -16.10 7.85 -1.41
N ASN A 121 -14.99 8.38 -0.90
CA ASN A 121 -14.84 9.82 -0.80
C ASN A 121 -14.54 10.32 -2.21
N LYS A 122 -15.54 10.92 -2.87
CA LYS A 122 -15.45 11.35 -4.27
C LYS A 122 -14.33 12.39 -4.50
N ASP A 123 -13.80 12.99 -3.43
CA ASP A 123 -12.85 14.10 -3.48
C ASP A 123 -11.49 13.77 -2.82
N ALA A 124 -10.99 12.54 -2.97
CA ALA A 124 -9.68 12.15 -2.43
C ALA A 124 -8.49 12.87 -3.11
N ASN A 125 -8.72 13.58 -4.21
CA ASN A 125 -7.69 14.28 -4.97
C ASN A 125 -7.02 15.38 -4.12
N GLY A 126 -5.68 15.40 -4.10
CA GLY A 126 -4.87 16.32 -3.31
C GLY A 126 -4.73 15.95 -1.83
N GLN A 127 -5.43 14.93 -1.35
CA GLN A 127 -5.30 14.46 0.04
C GLN A 127 -4.08 13.55 0.20
N ARG A 128 -3.52 13.50 1.42
CA ARG A 128 -2.45 12.58 1.77
C ARG A 128 -3.05 11.21 2.11
N LEU A 129 -2.50 10.17 1.50
CA LEU A 129 -2.88 8.79 1.71
C LEU A 129 -1.71 8.02 2.30
N GLU A 130 -1.99 7.30 3.39
CA GLU A 130 -1.12 6.29 3.97
C GLU A 130 -1.72 4.92 3.68
N LEU A 131 -0.90 3.99 3.20
CA LEU A 131 -1.25 2.62 2.85
C LEU A 131 -0.43 1.65 3.69
N LEU A 132 -1.10 0.64 4.22
CA LEU A 132 -0.50 -0.56 4.78
C LEU A 132 -1.05 -1.76 3.99
N LEU A 133 -0.22 -2.31 3.10
CA LEU A 133 -0.53 -3.52 2.34
C LEU A 133 -0.17 -4.72 3.20
N VAL A 134 -1.08 -5.68 3.33
CA VAL A 134 -0.91 -6.88 4.19
C VAL A 134 -1.14 -8.19 3.43
N GLY A 135 -1.66 -8.09 2.20
CA GLY A 135 -1.86 -9.27 1.37
C GLY A 135 -1.85 -8.96 -0.12
N TYR A 136 -1.78 -10.04 -0.88
CA TYR A 136 -1.72 -10.10 -2.33
C TYR A 136 -2.86 -10.97 -2.86
N ILE A 137 -3.44 -10.59 -4.01
CA ILE A 137 -4.56 -11.31 -4.63
C ILE A 137 -4.10 -12.03 -5.91
N LYS A 138 -3.43 -11.31 -6.81
CA LYS A 138 -3.03 -11.85 -8.11
C LYS A 138 -2.12 -10.92 -8.88
N GLU A 139 -1.56 -11.46 -9.96
CA GLU A 139 -0.85 -10.69 -10.97
C GLU A 139 -1.79 -9.74 -11.74
N LEU A 140 -1.22 -8.71 -12.35
CA LEU A 140 -1.98 -7.82 -13.23
C LEU A 140 -2.14 -8.45 -14.60
N SER A 141 -3.35 -8.91 -14.93
CA SER A 141 -3.63 -9.41 -16.27
C SER A 141 -3.69 -8.26 -17.27
N ARG A 142 -2.67 -8.13 -18.13
CA ARG A 142 -2.76 -7.28 -19.32
C ARG A 142 -3.59 -8.01 -20.37
N LYS A 143 -4.91 -7.89 -20.33
CA LYS A 143 -5.74 -8.35 -21.46
C LYS A 143 -5.37 -7.50 -22.67
N GLU A 144 -4.85 -8.13 -23.72
CA GLU A 144 -4.34 -7.48 -24.95
C GLU A 144 -5.37 -6.58 -25.65
N ASN A 145 -6.66 -6.67 -25.28
CA ASN A 145 -7.76 -6.09 -26.05
C ASN A 145 -8.69 -5.16 -25.23
N ALA A 146 -8.38 -4.90 -23.96
CA ALA A 146 -9.14 -3.95 -23.14
C ALA A 146 -8.34 -2.67 -22.98
N SER A 147 -9.00 -1.52 -23.10
CA SER A 147 -8.47 -0.16 -22.90
C SER A 147 -7.42 -0.10 -21.78
N LYS A 148 -6.36 0.68 -22.01
CA LYS A 148 -5.12 0.94 -21.20
C LYS A 148 -5.29 1.29 -19.71
N GLU A 149 -6.44 1.06 -19.12
CA GLU A 149 -6.79 1.45 -17.76
C GLU A 149 -6.72 0.25 -16.81
N LEU A 150 -5.91 0.41 -15.76
CA LEU A 150 -5.90 -0.48 -14.61
C LEU A 150 -7.30 -0.58 -14.01
N TYR A 151 -7.95 -1.74 -14.13
CA TYR A 151 -9.27 -1.97 -13.59
C TYR A 151 -9.22 -2.98 -12.46
N ILE A 152 -9.51 -2.52 -11.24
CA ILE A 152 -9.75 -3.38 -10.10
C ILE A 152 -11.20 -3.86 -10.18
N SER A 153 -11.39 -5.18 -10.26
CA SER A 153 -12.72 -5.79 -10.37
C SER A 153 -13.46 -5.83 -9.03
N GLU A 154 -14.79 -5.96 -9.08
CA GLU A 154 -15.59 -6.15 -7.86
C GLU A 154 -15.25 -7.46 -7.15
N GLU A 155 -14.78 -8.48 -7.88
CA GLU A 155 -14.28 -9.74 -7.30
C GLU A 155 -13.05 -9.48 -6.41
N GLU A 156 -12.09 -8.68 -6.88
CA GLU A 156 -10.90 -8.34 -6.10
C GLU A 156 -11.26 -7.54 -4.84
N LYS A 157 -12.25 -6.64 -4.93
CA LYS A 157 -12.76 -5.92 -3.75
C LYS A 157 -13.44 -6.85 -2.76
N PHE A 158 -14.20 -7.82 -3.26
CA PHE A 158 -14.86 -8.82 -2.44
C PHE A 158 -13.83 -9.68 -1.70
N VAL A 159 -12.86 -10.27 -2.42
CA VAL A 159 -11.76 -11.06 -1.85
C VAL A 159 -10.99 -10.26 -0.79
N ALA A 160 -10.58 -9.04 -1.11
CA ALA A 160 -9.89 -8.17 -0.17
C ALA A 160 -10.74 -7.85 1.07
N SER A 161 -12.05 -7.61 0.89
CA SER A 161 -12.94 -7.33 2.02
C SER A 161 -13.02 -8.52 2.96
N GLU A 162 -13.30 -9.71 2.44
CA GLU A 162 -13.42 -10.94 3.22
C GLU A 162 -12.08 -11.29 3.90
N ALA A 163 -10.97 -11.18 3.17
CA ALA A 163 -9.64 -11.44 3.72
C ALA A 163 -9.31 -10.50 4.89
N LEU A 164 -9.62 -9.20 4.77
CA LEU A 164 -9.36 -8.23 5.84
C LEU A 164 -10.23 -8.41 7.09
N ASP A 165 -11.32 -9.17 7.02
CA ASP A 165 -12.12 -9.55 8.18
C ASP A 165 -11.54 -10.77 8.92
N LEU A 166 -10.60 -11.50 8.31
CA LEU A 166 -9.91 -12.59 8.99
C LEU A 166 -8.90 -12.03 10.02
N PRO A 167 -8.75 -12.66 11.20
CA PRO A 167 -7.84 -12.19 12.25
C PRO A 167 -6.39 -12.06 11.79
N ILE A 168 -5.95 -12.92 10.88
CA ILE A 168 -4.57 -12.96 10.40
C ILE A 168 -4.16 -11.68 9.64
N PHE A 169 -5.09 -11.05 8.91
CA PHE A 169 -4.83 -9.82 8.16
C PHE A 169 -5.15 -8.56 8.96
N SER A 170 -6.12 -8.61 9.88
CA SER A 170 -6.56 -7.45 10.67
C SER A 170 -5.65 -7.10 11.84
N GLN A 171 -4.88 -8.06 12.39
CA GLN A 171 -3.95 -7.80 13.50
C GLN A 171 -2.90 -6.73 13.17
N HIS A 172 -2.46 -6.65 11.91
CA HIS A 172 -1.45 -5.67 11.46
C HIS A 172 -1.94 -4.22 11.51
N MET A 173 -3.25 -3.98 11.43
CA MET A 173 -3.84 -2.63 11.50
C MET A 173 -3.57 -1.98 12.87
N ASN A 174 -3.68 -2.75 13.95
CA ASN A 174 -3.64 -2.22 15.31
C ASN A 174 -2.24 -1.76 15.74
N ASN A 175 -1.19 -2.29 15.11
CA ASN A 175 0.19 -2.04 15.51
C ASN A 175 0.85 -0.86 14.78
N ASN A 176 0.40 -0.54 13.56
CA ASN A 176 1.14 0.37 12.67
C ASN A 176 0.40 1.64 12.24
N LEU A 177 -0.94 1.61 12.08
CA LEU A 177 -1.71 2.74 11.55
C LEU A 177 -2.47 3.53 12.63
N LEU A 178 -2.68 2.94 13.80
CA LEU A 178 -3.43 3.53 14.92
C LEU A 178 -2.52 4.21 15.96
N THR A 179 -1.21 3.99 15.92
CA THR A 179 -0.25 4.55 16.88
C THR A 179 -0.18 6.09 16.82
N ASP A 180 -0.43 6.69 15.66
CA ASP A 180 -0.55 8.16 15.53
C ASP A 180 -1.94 8.71 15.92
N ALA A 181 -2.97 7.88 15.97
CA ALA A 181 -4.33 8.32 16.29
C ALA A 181 -4.60 8.46 17.80
N LEU A 182 -3.71 7.94 18.66
CA LEU A 182 -3.88 7.94 20.12
C LEU A 182 -3.00 8.96 20.87
N VAL A 183 -2.26 9.83 20.18
CA VAL A 183 -1.35 10.81 20.82
C VAL A 183 -1.93 12.24 20.92
N LEU A 184 -3.16 12.51 20.46
CA LEU A 184 -3.74 13.86 20.55
C LEU A 184 -5.11 13.88 21.23
N GLU A 185 -5.20 13.43 22.47
CA GLU A 185 -6.22 13.88 23.43
C GLU A 185 -5.73 13.56 24.85
N ASP A 186 -4.75 14.30 25.37
CA ASP A 186 -4.85 14.86 26.74
C ASP A 186 -3.73 15.89 26.98
N GLY A 187 -4.09 17.05 27.50
CA GLY A 187 -3.17 18.18 27.68
C GLY A 187 -3.82 19.56 27.59
N ALA A 188 -5.13 19.67 27.80
CA ALA A 188 -5.74 20.95 28.15
C ALA A 188 -5.31 21.32 29.57
N VAL A 189 -4.29 22.17 29.71
CA VAL A 189 -3.97 22.83 30.97
C VAL A 189 -4.91 24.04 31.13
N PRO A 190 -5.76 24.11 32.17
CA PRO A 190 -6.53 25.32 32.43
C PRO A 190 -5.60 26.40 32.99
N CYS A 191 -5.62 27.57 32.35
CA CYS A 191 -5.10 28.80 32.91
C CYS A 191 -5.81 29.11 34.23
N GLU A 192 -5.10 29.07 35.37
CA GLU A 192 -5.54 29.74 36.59
C GLU A 192 -4.66 30.94 36.88
N LEU A 193 -5.32 32.10 36.85
CA LEU A 193 -4.88 33.37 37.38
C LEU A 193 -4.68 33.24 38.91
N SER A 194 -3.50 33.58 39.41
CA SER A 194 -3.41 34.14 40.76
C SER A 194 -2.41 35.30 40.78
N ASN A 195 -2.98 36.49 40.90
CA ASN A 195 -2.29 37.68 41.38
C ASN A 195 -1.97 37.49 42.87
N SER A 196 -0.73 37.72 43.28
CA SER A 196 -0.45 38.20 44.63
C SER A 196 0.88 38.94 44.67
N CYS A 197 0.79 40.24 44.89
CA CYS A 197 1.88 41.13 45.23
C CYS A 197 2.43 40.79 46.62
N HIS A 198 3.76 40.72 46.80
CA HIS A 198 4.41 41.34 47.96
C HIS A 198 5.92 41.57 47.75
N VAL A 199 6.25 42.86 47.64
CA VAL A 199 7.35 43.60 48.30
C VAL A 199 8.60 42.81 48.67
N ASN A 200 9.69 43.03 47.93
CA ASN A 200 11.05 42.90 48.48
C ASN A 200 11.67 44.29 48.60
N ASN A 201 11.80 44.73 49.85
CA ASN A 201 12.58 45.89 50.25
C ASN A 201 13.74 45.39 51.12
N VAL A 202 14.82 46.17 51.15
CA VAL A 202 16.00 46.12 52.04
C VAL A 202 17.30 45.67 51.36
N LEU A 203 18.04 46.71 50.93
CA LEU A 203 19.49 46.81 50.93
C LEU A 203 20.02 46.77 52.38
N ALA A 204 21.11 46.03 52.60
CA ALA A 204 22.20 46.38 53.52
C ALA A 204 23.46 45.63 53.07
#